data_AF-C3YBV4-F1
#
_entry.id   AF-C3YBV4-F1
#
_cell.length_a   1.000
_cell.length_b   1.000
_cell.length_c   1.000
_cell.angle_alpha   90.00
_cell.angle_beta   90.00
_cell.angle_gamma   90.00
#
_symmetry.space_group_name_H-M   'P 1'
#
loop_
_entity.id
_entity.type
_entity.pdbx_description
1 polymer ?
#
loop_
_entity_poly.entity_id
_entity_poly.type
_entity_poly.pdbx_seq_one_letter_code
_entity_poly.pdbx_strand_id
1 'polypeptide(L)'
;MTDLKVLKDALSESEEKYKKAMVSNAQLDNEKTTLQYQVDILKDKLEIQEESMNELQREYKEKCRELERQKHAYGILEHNVAELKEALRQRDELIEEQGLVLVGTANGEAETGEKKTKVALVTPEAAQMLEQAGEGTLDERLKRMAEEKEDLVDQIQRLEGQVNRYRVAAEGAEKKEDELKTEKRKLERELRSASDRAEELAMMNSHLEKRLDKLRRNREQFQNMK
;
A
#
# COMPACT_ATOMS: atom_id res chain seq x y z
N MET A 1 37.28 44.80 -126.17
CA MET A 1 36.73 45.64 -125.09
C MET A 1 35.66 44.91 -124.28
N THR A 2 34.95 43.95 -124.88
CA THR A 2 33.93 43.07 -124.27
C THR A 2 34.49 42.06 -123.25
N ASP A 3 35.62 41.40 -123.53
CA ASP A 3 36.15 40.34 -122.63
C ASP A 3 36.71 40.88 -121.31
N LEU A 4 37.27 42.10 -121.34
CA LEU A 4 37.78 42.79 -120.15
C LEU A 4 36.63 43.17 -119.19
N LYS A 5 35.42 43.38 -119.71
CA LYS A 5 34.24 43.70 -118.90
C LYS A 5 33.71 42.45 -118.19
N VAL A 6 33.60 41.33 -118.91
CA VAL A 6 33.17 40.04 -118.35
C VAL A 6 34.13 39.56 -117.24
N LEU A 7 35.44 39.70 -117.43
CA LEU A 7 36.42 39.35 -116.39
C LEU A 7 36.32 40.24 -115.15
N LYS A 8 35.99 41.53 -115.31
CA LYS A 8 35.76 42.45 -114.18
C LYS A 8 34.48 42.14 -113.42
N ASP A 9 33.41 41.81 -114.14
CA ASP A 9 32.13 41.43 -113.53
C ASP A 9 32.27 40.10 -112.76
N ALA A 10 32.99 39.12 -113.32
CA ALA A 10 33.31 37.85 -112.65
C ALA A 10 34.24 38.03 -111.43
N LEU A 11 35.22 38.93 -111.53
CA LEU A 11 36.08 39.29 -110.39
C LEU A 11 35.25 39.93 -109.27
N SER A 12 34.38 40.88 -109.60
CA SER A 12 33.49 41.53 -108.63
C SER A 12 32.54 40.53 -107.97
N GLU A 13 31.96 39.59 -108.73
CA GLU A 13 31.09 38.56 -108.19
C GLU A 13 31.85 37.62 -107.24
N SER A 14 33.08 37.25 -107.60
CA SER A 14 33.96 36.44 -106.74
C SER A 14 34.35 37.17 -105.46
N GLU A 15 34.65 38.47 -105.54
CA GLU A 15 34.96 39.33 -104.39
C GLU A 15 33.77 39.46 -103.43
N GLU A 16 32.55 39.64 -103.96
CA GLU A 16 31.33 39.68 -103.15
C GLU A 16 31.05 38.36 -102.44
N LYS A 17 31.23 37.22 -103.13
CA LYS A 17 31.09 35.89 -102.52
C LYS A 17 32.12 35.67 -101.42
N TYR A 18 33.37 36.05 -101.65
CA TYR A 18 34.41 35.98 -100.63
C TYR A 18 34.09 36.84 -99.40
N LYS A 19 33.60 38.07 -99.62
CA LYS A 19 33.18 38.96 -98.52
C LYS A 19 32.03 38.38 -97.71
N LYS A 20 31.01 37.81 -98.37
CA LYS A 20 29.90 37.11 -97.69
C LYS A 20 30.40 35.91 -96.89
N ALA A 21 31.29 35.10 -97.47
CA ALA A 21 31.90 33.96 -96.78
C ALA A 21 32.74 34.40 -95.57
N MET A 22 33.50 35.48 -95.68
CA MET A 22 34.29 36.02 -94.56
C MET A 22 33.40 36.53 -93.42
N VAL A 23 32.31 37.23 -93.73
CA VAL A 23 31.33 37.69 -92.73
C VAL A 23 30.64 36.50 -92.05
N SER A 24 30.21 35.50 -92.84
CA SER A 24 29.61 34.29 -92.30
C SER A 24 30.59 33.50 -91.43
N ASN A 25 31.86 33.39 -91.83
CA ASN A 25 32.88 32.70 -91.05
C ASN A 25 33.13 33.40 -89.71
N ALA A 26 33.20 34.74 -89.71
CA ALA A 26 33.33 35.52 -88.47
C ALA A 26 32.09 35.37 -87.56
N GLN A 27 30.88 35.26 -88.12
CA GLN A 27 29.67 34.96 -87.36
C GLN A 27 29.73 33.57 -86.73
N LEU A 28 30.13 32.56 -87.52
CA LEU A 28 30.29 31.19 -87.03
C LEU A 28 31.35 31.08 -85.92
N ASP A 29 32.45 31.81 -86.01
CA ASP A 29 33.48 31.84 -84.96
C ASP A 29 32.95 32.45 -83.65
N ASN A 30 32.13 33.51 -83.74
CA ASN A 30 31.48 34.11 -82.58
C ASN A 30 30.44 33.17 -81.95
N GLU A 31 29.62 32.51 -82.77
CA GLU A 31 28.65 31.51 -82.33
C GLU A 31 29.33 30.31 -81.68
N LYS A 32 30.41 29.80 -82.29
CA LYS A 32 31.24 28.72 -81.74
C LYS A 32 31.81 29.12 -80.38
N THR A 33 32.35 30.32 -80.26
CA THR A 33 32.89 30.84 -78.99
C THR A 33 31.79 30.96 -77.93
N THR A 34 30.61 31.46 -78.32
CA THR A 34 29.45 31.58 -77.42
C THR A 34 28.97 30.22 -76.93
N LEU A 35 28.83 29.25 -77.84
CA LEU A 35 28.42 27.88 -77.51
C LEU A 35 29.46 27.18 -76.64
N GLN A 36 30.76 27.42 -76.87
CA GLN A 36 31.82 26.88 -76.03
C GLN A 36 31.67 27.33 -74.57
N TYR A 37 31.44 28.63 -74.33
CA TYR A 37 31.18 29.13 -72.97
C TYR A 37 29.91 28.53 -72.35
N GLN A 38 28.84 28.35 -73.13
CA GLN A 38 27.61 27.72 -72.64
C GLN A 38 27.85 26.27 -72.22
N VAL A 39 28.62 25.51 -73.00
CA VAL A 39 29.00 24.13 -72.67
C VAL A 39 29.79 24.08 -71.36
N ASP A 40 30.72 24.99 -71.15
CA ASP A 40 31.54 25.01 -69.92
C ASP A 40 30.68 25.32 -68.68
N ILE A 41 29.78 26.32 -68.77
CA ILE A 41 28.82 26.63 -67.68
C ILE A 41 27.90 25.43 -67.38
N LEU A 42 27.46 24.71 -68.42
CA LEU A 42 26.60 23.54 -68.23
C LEU A 42 27.33 22.37 -67.59
N LYS A 43 28.62 22.19 -67.88
CA LYS A 43 29.46 21.18 -67.20
C LYS A 43 29.62 21.51 -65.72
N ASP A 44 29.93 22.76 -65.39
CA ASP A 44 30.06 23.19 -63.99
C ASP A 44 28.74 22.95 -63.22
N LYS A 45 27.59 23.26 -63.84
CA LYS A 45 26.27 22.98 -63.26
C LYS A 45 26.00 21.49 -63.09
N LEU A 46 26.42 20.66 -64.04
CA LEU A 46 26.26 19.21 -63.96
C LEU A 46 27.08 18.64 -62.80
N GLU A 47 28.33 19.08 -62.65
CA GLU A 47 29.21 18.65 -61.56
C GLU A 47 28.61 18.98 -60.19
N ILE A 48 28.15 20.22 -59.99
CA ILE A 48 27.48 20.64 -58.74
C ILE A 48 26.22 19.80 -58.47
N GLN A 49 25.44 19.48 -59.51
CA GLN A 49 24.25 18.63 -59.37
C GLN A 49 24.62 17.18 -59.01
N GLU A 50 25.69 16.63 -59.57
CA GLU A 50 26.19 15.30 -59.24
C GLU A 50 26.68 15.21 -57.80
N GLU A 51 27.42 16.23 -57.33
CA GLU A 51 27.82 16.35 -55.93
C GLU A 51 26.61 16.41 -54.99
N SER A 52 25.65 17.27 -55.28
CA SER A 52 24.41 17.38 -54.49
C SER A 52 23.60 16.07 -54.47
N MET A 53 23.55 15.36 -55.60
CA MET A 53 22.90 14.05 -55.66
C MET A 53 23.63 13.02 -54.78
N ASN A 54 24.96 13.02 -54.78
CA ASN A 54 25.75 12.10 -53.95
C ASN A 54 25.58 12.37 -52.45
N GLU A 55 25.52 13.64 -52.06
CA GLU A 55 25.23 14.05 -50.68
C GLU A 55 23.85 13.57 -50.23
N LEU A 56 22.83 13.83 -51.05
CA LEU A 56 21.45 13.41 -50.75
C LEU A 56 21.33 11.88 -50.65
N GLN A 57 22.04 11.13 -51.49
CA GLN A 57 22.10 9.67 -51.39
C GLN A 57 22.76 9.19 -50.09
N ARG A 58 23.78 9.89 -49.60
CA ARG A 58 24.44 9.56 -48.32
C ARG A 58 23.50 9.84 -47.15
N GLU A 59 22.84 11.00 -47.13
CA GLU A 59 21.85 11.35 -46.12
C GLU A 59 20.69 10.34 -46.08
N TYR A 60 20.19 9.94 -47.26
CA TYR A 60 19.15 8.92 -47.36
C TYR A 60 19.58 7.59 -46.71
N LYS A 61 20.80 7.11 -46.99
CA LYS A 61 21.34 5.89 -46.38
C LYS A 61 21.47 6.01 -44.86
N GLU A 62 21.91 7.17 -44.36
CA GLU A 62 21.99 7.42 -42.92
C GLU A 62 20.59 7.43 -42.28
N LYS A 63 19.61 8.04 -42.94
CA LYS A 63 18.22 8.07 -42.47
C LYS A 63 17.59 6.68 -42.44
N CYS A 64 17.86 5.83 -43.44
CA CYS A 64 17.43 4.44 -43.43
C CYS A 64 18.03 3.65 -42.26
N ARG A 65 19.33 3.84 -41.96
CA ARG A 65 19.98 3.19 -40.80
C ARG A 65 19.36 3.64 -39.50
N GLU A 66 19.07 4.93 -39.35
CA GLU A 66 18.41 5.45 -38.16
C GLU A 66 16.99 4.90 -38.00
N LEU A 67 16.22 4.82 -39.09
CA LEU A 67 14.89 4.23 -39.07
C LEU A 67 14.92 2.76 -38.58
N GLU A 68 15.87 1.96 -39.04
CA GLU A 68 16.00 0.56 -38.60
C GLU A 68 16.38 0.46 -37.11
N ARG A 69 17.26 1.34 -36.60
CA ARG A 69 17.54 1.41 -35.16
C ARG A 69 16.29 1.76 -34.35
N GLN A 70 15.51 2.74 -34.82
CA GLN A 70 14.29 3.16 -34.15
C GLN A 70 13.23 2.05 -34.16
N LYS A 71 13.07 1.31 -35.26
CA LYS A 71 12.18 0.14 -35.32
C LYS A 71 12.60 -0.94 -34.32
N HIS A 72 13.89 -1.20 -34.20
CA HIS A 72 14.40 -2.17 -33.23
C HIS A 72 14.11 -1.72 -31.78
N ALA A 73 14.39 -0.46 -31.46
CA ALA A 73 14.08 0.11 -30.14
C ALA A 73 12.57 0.07 -29.85
N TYR A 74 11.73 0.39 -30.83
CA TYR A 74 10.28 0.30 -30.72
C TYR A 74 9.82 -1.12 -30.42
N GLY A 75 10.35 -2.14 -31.11
CA GLY A 75 9.99 -3.54 -30.85
C GLY A 75 10.36 -3.99 -29.43
N ILE A 76 11.50 -3.54 -28.89
CA ILE A 76 11.88 -3.80 -27.50
C ILE A 76 10.88 -3.16 -26.54
N LEU A 77 10.51 -1.89 -26.76
CA LEU A 77 9.55 -1.20 -25.92
C LEU A 77 8.16 -1.83 -25.99
N GLU A 78 7.72 -2.27 -27.17
CA GLU A 78 6.45 -2.96 -27.37
C GLU A 78 6.41 -4.27 -26.56
N HIS A 79 7.49 -5.05 -26.60
CA HIS A 79 7.62 -6.26 -25.79
C HIS A 79 7.57 -5.95 -24.28
N ASN A 80 8.34 -4.97 -23.82
CA ASN A 80 8.35 -4.57 -22.40
C ASN A 80 6.97 -4.11 -21.93
N VAL A 81 6.23 -3.37 -22.77
CA VAL A 81 4.86 -2.94 -22.45
C VAL A 81 3.92 -4.15 -22.35
N ALA A 82 4.06 -5.14 -23.22
CA ALA A 82 3.27 -6.36 -23.15
C ALA A 82 3.55 -7.15 -21.86
N GLU A 83 4.83 -7.31 -21.48
CA GLU A 83 5.23 -7.97 -20.23
C GLU A 83 4.68 -7.22 -19.00
N LEU A 84 4.80 -5.90 -18.96
CA LEU A 84 4.28 -5.09 -17.84
C LEU A 84 2.75 -5.17 -17.74
N LYS A 85 2.04 -5.19 -18.87
CA LYS A 85 0.58 -5.36 -18.88
C LYS A 85 0.17 -6.73 -18.33
N GLU A 86 0.88 -7.79 -18.71
CA GLU A 86 0.60 -9.13 -18.20
C GLU A 86 0.92 -9.25 -16.70
N ALA A 87 2.03 -8.66 -16.24
CA ALA A 87 2.35 -8.61 -14.82
C ALA A 87 1.30 -7.85 -13.99
N LEU A 88 0.77 -6.73 -14.51
CA LEU A 88 -0.33 -6.01 -13.89
C LEU A 88 -1.61 -6.85 -13.84
N ARG A 89 -1.94 -7.54 -14.94
CA ARG A 89 -3.10 -8.43 -15.00
C ARG A 89 -2.99 -9.56 -13.97
N GLN A 90 -1.85 -10.22 -13.88
CA GLN A 90 -1.61 -11.29 -12.88
C GLN A 90 -1.75 -10.76 -11.45
N ARG A 91 -1.24 -9.55 -11.18
CA ARG A 91 -1.42 -8.90 -9.88
C ARG A 91 -2.90 -8.63 -9.60
N ASP A 92 -3.64 -8.11 -10.56
CA ASP A 92 -5.05 -7.78 -10.38
C ASP A 92 -5.91 -9.06 -10.21
N GLU A 93 -5.61 -10.14 -10.93
CA GLU A 93 -6.22 -11.47 -10.72
C GLU A 93 -5.94 -12.00 -9.31
N LEU A 94 -4.70 -11.91 -8.81
CA LEU A 94 -4.37 -12.31 -7.43
C LEU A 94 -5.11 -11.46 -6.40
N ILE A 95 -5.30 -10.16 -6.64
CA ILE A 95 -6.07 -9.27 -5.77
C ILE A 95 -7.53 -9.73 -5.69
N GLU A 96 -8.13 -10.08 -6.83
CA GLU A 96 -9.50 -10.62 -6.91
C GLU A 96 -9.62 -12.00 -6.23
N GLU A 97 -8.70 -12.92 -6.49
CA GLU A 97 -8.70 -14.27 -5.90
C GLU A 97 -8.59 -14.23 -4.38
N GLN A 98 -7.78 -13.32 -3.84
CA GLN A 98 -7.64 -13.12 -2.40
C GLN A 98 -8.76 -12.25 -1.81
N GLY A 99 -9.69 -11.76 -2.64
CA GLY A 99 -10.84 -10.95 -2.22
C GLY A 99 -10.44 -9.62 -1.57
N LEU A 100 -9.28 -9.07 -1.91
CA LEU A 100 -8.77 -7.86 -1.29
C LEU A 100 -9.49 -6.62 -1.83
N VAL A 101 -9.80 -5.68 -0.93
CA VAL A 101 -10.50 -4.44 -1.23
C VAL A 101 -9.59 -3.24 -0.99
N LEU A 102 -9.80 -2.19 -1.78
CA LEU A 102 -9.07 -0.93 -1.65
C LEU A 102 -9.72 -0.04 -0.59
N VAL A 103 -8.95 0.33 0.44
CA VAL A 103 -9.35 1.32 1.45
C VAL A 103 -8.45 2.54 1.31
N GLY A 104 -9.06 3.68 0.98
CA GLY A 104 -8.37 4.95 0.76
C GLY A 104 -8.83 6.05 1.72
N THR A 105 -8.00 7.08 1.88
CA THR A 105 -8.40 8.31 2.56
C THR A 105 -9.37 9.10 1.68
N ALA A 106 -10.68 8.89 1.86
CA ALA A 106 -11.69 9.80 1.36
C ALA A 106 -11.75 10.99 2.33
N ASN A 107 -10.97 12.04 2.05
CA ASN A 107 -11.24 13.41 2.47
C ASN A 107 -10.22 14.34 1.80
N GLY A 108 -10.67 15.08 0.79
CA GLY A 108 -9.89 16.11 0.11
C GLY A 108 -10.23 16.19 -1.37
N GLU A 109 -10.93 17.26 -1.72
CA GLU A 109 -11.41 17.64 -3.04
C GLU A 109 -10.38 17.43 -4.16
N ALA A 110 -10.92 17.09 -5.34
CA ALA A 110 -10.19 17.04 -6.58
C ALA A 110 -9.70 18.44 -6.98
N GLU A 111 -8.58 18.86 -6.40
CA GLU A 111 -7.76 19.93 -6.95
C GLU A 111 -6.55 19.31 -7.66
N THR A 112 -6.53 19.55 -8.97
CA THR A 112 -5.42 19.39 -9.92
C THR A 112 -4.03 19.44 -9.30
N GLY A 113 -3.53 18.27 -8.92
CA GLY A 113 -2.16 18.05 -8.48
C GLY A 113 -2.02 16.60 -8.04
N GLU A 114 -1.06 15.87 -8.60
CA GLU A 114 -0.78 14.45 -8.33
C GLU A 114 -0.38 14.19 -6.87
N LYS A 115 -1.29 14.36 -5.92
CA LYS A 115 -1.16 13.77 -4.59
C LYS A 115 -1.63 12.33 -4.73
N LYS A 116 -0.67 11.40 -4.81
CA LYS A 116 -0.94 9.97 -4.70
C LYS A 116 -1.69 9.74 -3.39
N THR A 117 -3.00 9.57 -3.48
CA THR A 117 -3.83 9.17 -2.36
C THR A 117 -3.26 7.86 -1.83
N LYS A 118 -2.91 7.81 -0.55
CA LYS A 118 -2.46 6.56 0.06
C LYS A 118 -3.66 5.62 0.12
N VAL A 119 -3.63 4.59 -0.69
CA VAL A 119 -4.64 3.53 -0.73
C VAL A 119 -3.96 2.24 -0.28
N ALA A 120 -4.60 1.54 0.64
CA ALA A 120 -4.16 0.24 1.13
C ALA A 120 -5.05 -0.87 0.57
N LEU A 121 -4.45 -2.01 0.23
CA LEU A 121 -5.19 -3.25 0.04
C LEU A 121 -5.39 -3.93 1.38
N VAL A 122 -6.64 -4.26 1.71
CA VAL A 122 -7.00 -4.95 2.95
C VAL A 122 -8.05 -6.02 2.66
N THR A 123 -8.25 -6.96 3.58
CA THR A 123 -9.36 -7.92 3.46
C THR A 123 -10.71 -7.22 3.73
N PRO A 124 -11.83 -7.81 3.27
CA PRO A 124 -13.16 -7.26 3.50
C PRO A 124 -13.48 -7.08 5.00
N GLU A 125 -13.04 -8.02 5.84
CA GLU A 125 -13.25 -7.94 7.29
C GLU A 125 -12.46 -6.77 7.89
N ALA A 126 -11.22 -6.55 7.42
CA ALA A 126 -10.41 -5.43 7.86
C ALA A 126 -10.99 -4.08 7.38
N ALA A 127 -11.53 -4.01 6.17
CA ALA A 127 -12.26 -2.84 5.70
C ALA A 127 -13.49 -2.53 6.58
N GLN A 128 -14.28 -3.54 6.92
CA GLN A 128 -15.44 -3.39 7.80
C GLN A 128 -15.05 -2.93 9.22
N MET A 129 -13.99 -3.49 9.79
CA MET A 129 -13.45 -3.03 11.09
C MET A 129 -12.98 -1.57 11.02
N LEU A 130 -12.34 -1.17 9.92
CA LEU A 130 -11.92 0.20 9.69
C LEU A 130 -13.10 1.17 9.49
N GLU A 131 -14.24 0.72 8.95
CA GLU A 131 -15.47 1.52 8.90
C GLU A 131 -16.04 1.75 10.31
N GLN A 132 -16.01 0.73 11.16
CA GLN A 132 -16.46 0.84 12.56
C GLN A 132 -15.60 1.79 13.38
N ALA A 133 -14.31 1.90 13.05
CA ALA A 133 -13.39 2.84 13.68
C ALA A 133 -13.75 4.32 13.42
N GLY A 134 -14.67 4.60 12.48
CA GLY A 134 -15.20 5.93 12.17
C GLY A 134 -14.51 6.65 11.01
N GLU A 135 -14.88 7.91 10.78
CA GLU A 135 -14.35 8.72 9.68
C GLU A 135 -12.92 9.22 9.95
N GLY A 136 -12.15 9.52 8.91
CA GLY A 136 -10.77 10.00 9.01
C GLY A 136 -9.81 9.23 8.11
N THR A 137 -8.52 9.57 8.20
CA THR A 137 -7.47 8.87 7.47
C THR A 137 -7.28 7.44 7.97
N LEU A 138 -6.71 6.55 7.14
CA LEU A 138 -6.42 5.17 7.55
C LEU A 138 -5.58 5.13 8.84
N ASP A 139 -4.58 6.02 8.93
CA ASP A 139 -3.70 6.13 10.10
C ASP A 139 -4.49 6.53 11.36
N GLU A 140 -5.43 7.47 11.26
CA GLU A 140 -6.30 7.90 12.38
C GLU A 140 -7.27 6.80 12.82
N ARG A 141 -7.77 5.99 11.89
CA ARG A 141 -8.67 4.87 12.20
C ARG A 141 -7.92 3.73 12.89
N LEU A 142 -6.75 3.37 12.36
CA LEU A 142 -5.86 2.37 12.98
C LEU A 142 -5.43 2.81 14.38
N LYS A 143 -5.13 4.09 14.58
CA LYS A 143 -4.77 4.63 15.89
C LYS A 143 -5.92 4.51 16.89
N ARG A 144 -7.16 4.88 16.50
CA ARG A 144 -8.35 4.71 17.36
C ARG A 144 -8.59 3.25 17.75
N MET A 145 -8.49 2.32 16.81
CA MET A 145 -8.63 0.90 17.12
C MET A 145 -7.55 0.40 18.08
N ALA A 146 -6.32 0.91 17.95
CA ALA A 146 -5.22 0.57 18.86
C ALA A 146 -5.48 1.10 20.27
N GLU A 147 -5.97 2.34 20.40
CA GLU A 147 -6.36 2.94 21.68
C GLU A 147 -7.52 2.17 22.33
N GLU A 148 -8.58 1.85 21.58
CA GLU A 148 -9.71 1.05 22.08
C GLU A 148 -9.27 -0.35 22.54
N LYS A 149 -8.35 -0.97 21.82
CA LYS A 149 -7.75 -2.25 22.22
C LYS A 149 -6.99 -2.12 23.55
N GLU A 150 -6.22 -1.05 23.76
CA GLU A 150 -5.53 -0.80 25.02
C GLU A 150 -6.52 -0.61 26.17
N ASP A 151 -7.58 0.19 25.97
CA ASP A 151 -8.64 0.40 26.96
C ASP A 151 -9.34 -0.91 27.36
N LEU A 152 -9.66 -1.77 26.38
CA LEU A 152 -10.25 -3.08 26.64
C LEU A 152 -9.31 -4.01 27.41
N VAL A 153 -8.01 -4.00 27.09
CA VAL A 153 -7.00 -4.77 27.83
C VAL A 153 -6.91 -4.30 29.28
N ASP A 154 -6.90 -3.00 29.52
CA ASP A 154 -6.91 -2.42 30.87
C ASP A 154 -8.18 -2.82 31.66
N GLN A 155 -9.34 -2.82 31.00
CA GLN A 155 -10.59 -3.28 31.61
C GLN A 155 -10.52 -4.77 31.99
N ILE A 156 -10.00 -5.62 31.10
CA ILE A 156 -9.81 -7.05 31.39
C ILE A 156 -8.92 -7.24 32.61
N GLN A 157 -7.76 -6.56 32.67
CA GLN A 157 -6.85 -6.67 33.83
C GLN A 157 -7.52 -6.23 35.14
N ARG A 158 -8.34 -5.17 35.12
CA ARG A 158 -9.10 -4.73 36.30
C ARG A 158 -10.12 -5.77 36.75
N LEU A 159 -10.87 -6.33 35.80
CA LEU A 159 -11.88 -7.37 36.07
C LEU A 159 -11.22 -8.65 36.59
N GLU A 160 -10.12 -9.10 35.99
CA GLU A 160 -9.33 -10.23 36.49
C GLU A 160 -8.84 -9.99 37.92
N GLY A 161 -8.37 -8.77 38.23
CA GLY A 161 -8.00 -8.38 39.59
C GLY A 161 -9.18 -8.42 40.57
N GLN A 162 -10.38 -8.01 40.16
CA GLN A 162 -11.60 -8.13 40.97
C GLN A 162 -11.97 -9.60 41.22
N VAL A 163 -11.99 -10.42 40.17
CA VAL A 163 -12.29 -11.85 40.25
C VAL A 163 -11.32 -12.55 41.20
N ASN A 164 -10.02 -12.27 41.10
CA ASN A 164 -9.03 -12.86 42.00
C ASN A 164 -9.23 -12.42 43.46
N ARG A 165 -9.61 -11.16 43.72
CA ARG A 165 -9.94 -10.69 45.08
C ARG A 165 -11.15 -11.42 45.65
N TYR A 166 -12.23 -11.55 44.88
CA TYR A 166 -13.42 -12.29 45.31
C TYR A 166 -13.12 -13.76 45.56
N ARG A 167 -12.30 -14.38 44.70
CA ARG A 167 -11.84 -15.76 44.89
C ARG A 167 -11.10 -15.94 46.22
N VAL A 168 -10.09 -15.11 46.48
CA VAL A 168 -9.31 -15.17 47.75
C VAL A 168 -10.19 -14.88 48.96
N ALA A 169 -11.12 -13.93 48.87
CA ALA A 169 -12.07 -13.65 49.94
C ALA A 169 -13.00 -14.84 50.22
N ALA A 170 -13.51 -15.50 49.18
CA ALA A 170 -14.34 -16.70 49.31
C ALA A 170 -13.56 -17.86 49.94
N GLU A 171 -12.33 -18.14 49.46
CA GLU A 171 -11.44 -19.15 50.05
C GLU A 171 -11.14 -18.85 51.54
N GLY A 172 -10.97 -17.57 51.90
CA GLY A 172 -10.80 -17.15 53.29
C GLY A 172 -12.05 -17.34 54.15
N ALA A 173 -13.23 -17.05 53.59
CA ALA A 173 -14.50 -17.24 54.28
C ALA A 173 -14.80 -18.74 54.53
N GLU A 174 -14.50 -19.60 53.56
CA GLU A 174 -14.65 -21.05 53.67
C GLU A 174 -13.78 -21.61 54.80
N LYS A 175 -12.50 -21.23 54.87
CA LYS A 175 -11.60 -21.60 55.98
C LYS A 175 -12.15 -21.17 57.34
N LYS A 176 -12.65 -19.94 57.43
CA LYS A 176 -13.22 -19.41 58.67
C LYS A 176 -14.51 -20.13 59.07
N GLU A 177 -15.33 -20.53 58.11
CA GLU A 177 -16.53 -21.33 58.36
C GLU A 177 -16.16 -22.70 58.95
N ASP A 178 -15.13 -23.35 58.41
CA ASP A 178 -14.65 -24.63 58.92
C ASP A 178 -14.07 -24.53 60.33
N GLU A 179 -13.30 -23.48 60.62
CA GLU A 179 -12.84 -23.17 61.98
C GLU A 179 -14.02 -23.02 62.95
N LEU A 180 -15.04 -22.22 62.59
CA LEU A 180 -16.24 -22.02 63.40
C LEU A 180 -17.03 -23.32 63.59
N LYS A 181 -17.12 -24.19 62.58
CA LYS A 181 -17.74 -25.52 62.72
C LYS A 181 -16.99 -26.39 63.72
N THR A 182 -15.65 -26.35 63.71
CA THR A 182 -14.85 -27.14 64.67
C THR A 182 -15.01 -26.63 66.10
N GLU A 183 -14.95 -25.31 66.33
CA GLU A 183 -15.18 -24.71 67.65
C GLU A 183 -16.62 -24.94 68.14
N LYS A 184 -17.63 -24.81 67.27
CA LYS A 184 -19.02 -25.13 67.62
C LYS A 184 -19.15 -26.56 68.15
N ARG A 185 -18.56 -27.55 67.46
CA ARG A 185 -18.58 -28.95 67.90
C ARG A 185 -17.88 -29.16 69.24
N LYS A 186 -16.82 -28.40 69.50
CA LYS A 186 -16.08 -28.45 70.78
C LYS A 186 -16.92 -27.88 71.93
N LEU A 187 -17.48 -26.67 71.74
CA LEU A 187 -18.37 -26.03 72.70
C LEU A 187 -19.63 -26.86 72.98
N GLU A 188 -20.21 -27.52 71.97
CA GLU A 188 -21.35 -28.44 72.16
C GLU A 188 -20.99 -29.64 73.06
N ARG A 189 -19.77 -30.17 72.96
CA ARG A 189 -19.29 -31.26 73.83
C ARG A 189 -19.06 -30.76 75.26
N GLU A 190 -18.44 -29.60 75.41
CA GLU A 190 -18.21 -28.96 76.71
C GLU A 190 -19.54 -28.65 77.41
N LEU A 191 -20.53 -28.12 76.67
CA LEU A 191 -21.87 -27.83 77.18
C LEU A 191 -22.57 -29.10 77.66
N ARG A 192 -22.51 -30.21 76.90
CA ARG A 192 -23.07 -31.50 77.33
C ARG A 192 -22.42 -31.98 78.62
N SER A 193 -21.08 -31.98 78.68
CA SER A 193 -20.36 -32.41 79.89
C SER A 193 -20.68 -31.53 81.11
N ALA A 194 -20.81 -30.22 80.93
CA ALA A 194 -21.22 -29.31 81.99
C ALA A 194 -22.68 -29.54 82.43
N SER A 195 -23.57 -29.82 81.49
CA SER A 195 -24.99 -30.16 81.75
C SER A 195 -25.11 -31.44 82.57
N ASP A 196 -24.42 -32.51 82.16
CA ASP A 196 -24.42 -33.79 82.89
C ASP A 196 -23.93 -33.59 84.34
N ARG A 197 -22.87 -32.79 84.52
CA ARG A 197 -22.33 -32.47 85.85
C ARG A 197 -23.30 -31.62 86.69
N ALA A 198 -24.03 -30.70 86.06
CA ALA A 198 -25.05 -29.91 86.75
C ALA A 198 -26.23 -30.78 87.21
N GLU A 199 -26.66 -31.74 86.39
CA GLU A 199 -27.69 -32.71 86.75
C GLU A 199 -27.25 -33.61 87.91
N GLU A 200 -26.02 -34.13 87.89
CA GLU A 200 -25.44 -34.91 89.01
C GLU A 200 -25.45 -34.10 90.32
N LEU A 201 -24.98 -32.85 90.28
CA LEU A 201 -24.96 -31.96 91.43
C LEU A 201 -26.37 -31.64 91.93
N ALA A 202 -27.34 -31.44 91.04
CA ALA A 202 -28.75 -31.23 91.41
C ALA A 202 -29.33 -32.45 92.12
N MET A 203 -29.06 -33.67 91.66
CA MET A 203 -29.47 -34.90 92.34
C MET A 203 -28.81 -35.03 93.72
N MET A 204 -27.50 -34.78 93.82
CA MET A 204 -26.79 -34.79 95.10
C MET A 204 -27.35 -33.75 96.08
N ASN A 205 -27.61 -32.52 95.62
CA ASN A 205 -28.23 -31.49 96.45
C ASN A 205 -29.61 -31.90 96.93
N SER A 206 -30.46 -32.47 96.05
CA SER A 206 -31.77 -33.01 96.46
C SER A 206 -31.65 -34.08 97.55
N HIS A 207 -30.65 -34.97 97.44
CA HIS A 207 -30.39 -35.98 98.47
C HIS A 207 -29.91 -35.36 99.80
N LEU A 208 -29.03 -34.35 99.74
CA LEU A 208 -28.54 -33.64 100.92
C LEU A 208 -29.66 -32.85 101.61
N GLU A 209 -30.51 -32.14 100.85
CA GLU A 209 -31.69 -31.44 101.36
C GLU A 209 -32.61 -32.41 102.12
N LYS A 210 -32.94 -33.57 101.52
CA LYS A 210 -33.74 -34.60 102.19
C LYS A 210 -33.10 -35.11 103.49
N ARG A 211 -31.78 -35.24 103.55
CA ARG A 211 -31.05 -35.63 104.78
C ARG A 211 -31.08 -34.53 105.83
N LEU A 212 -30.89 -33.28 105.43
CA LEU A 212 -30.96 -32.12 106.31
C LEU A 212 -32.36 -31.98 106.91
N ASP A 213 -33.42 -32.15 106.13
CA ASP A 213 -34.79 -32.12 106.63
C ASP A 213 -35.06 -33.22 107.65
N LYS A 214 -34.56 -34.45 107.43
CA LYS A 214 -34.64 -35.53 108.43
C LYS A 214 -33.93 -35.16 109.73
N LEU A 215 -32.72 -34.59 109.65
CA LEU A 215 -31.97 -34.14 110.82
C LEU A 215 -32.67 -32.99 111.56
N ARG A 216 -33.27 -32.05 110.83
CA ARG A 216 -34.09 -30.97 111.40
C ARG A 216 -35.29 -31.53 112.16
N ARG A 217 -36.06 -32.44 111.55
CA ARG A 217 -37.20 -33.12 112.20
C ARG A 217 -36.79 -33.91 113.43
N ASN A 218 -35.69 -34.67 113.37
CA ASN A 218 -35.17 -35.39 114.53
C ASN A 218 -34.78 -34.42 115.65
N ARG A 219 -34.12 -33.30 115.32
CA ARG A 219 -33.73 -32.29 116.30
C ARG A 219 -34.95 -31.62 116.94
N GLU A 220 -35.99 -31.31 116.17
CA GLU A 220 -37.28 -30.80 116.69
C GLU A 220 -37.97 -31.81 117.60
N GLN A 221 -37.99 -33.10 117.23
CA GLN A 221 -38.51 -34.17 118.07
C GLN A 221 -37.72 -34.30 119.39
N PHE A 222 -36.39 -34.23 119.35
CA PHE A 222 -35.55 -34.23 120.54
C PHE A 222 -35.75 -32.99 121.43
N GLN A 223 -36.06 -31.83 120.84
CA GLN A 223 -36.37 -30.61 121.59
C GLN A 223 -37.75 -30.66 122.25
N ASN A 224 -38.73 -31.33 121.63
CA ASN A 224 -40.09 -31.52 122.17
C ASN A 224 -40.21 -32.66 123.21
N MET A 225 -39.16 -33.45 123.41
CA MET A 225 -39.08 -34.52 124.43
C MET A 225 -38.36 -34.10 125.73
N LYS A 226 -37.97 -32.83 125.85
CA LYS A 226 -37.46 -32.20 127.08
C LYS A 226 -38.49 -31.21 127.61
#